data_AF-A0A2E6GLY7-F1
#
_entry.id   AF-A0A2E6GLY7-F1
#
_cell.length_a   1.000
_cell.length_b   1.000
_cell.length_c   1.000
_cell.angle_alpha   90.00
_cell.angle_beta   90.00
_cell.angle_gamma   90.00
#
_symmetry.space_group_name_H-M   'P 1'
#
loop_
_entity.id
_entity.type
_entity.pdbx_description
1 polymer ?
#
loop_
_entity_poly.entity_id
_entity_poly.type
_entity_poly.pdbx_seq_one_letter_code
_entity_poly.pdbx_strand_id
1 'polypeptide(L)' 'MSEGGNEVLIEIMQVGNAVKVIAVDPKTGLEVSIVGSPSMSEEMLKRNAVKKLTYMLEKQGSGGA' A
#
# COMPACT_ATOMS: atom_id res chain seq x y z
N MET A 1 -17.40 -12.78 -8.49
CA MET A 1 -17.12 -11.35 -8.26
C MET A 1 -16.00 -11.30 -7.22
N SER A 2 -14.75 -10.95 -7.54
CA SER A 2 -14.29 -10.04 -8.58
C SER A 2 -13.08 -10.60 -9.33
N GLU A 3 -13.22 -10.66 -10.66
CA GLU A 3 -12.15 -10.82 -11.64
C GLU A 3 -11.59 -9.42 -11.98
N GLY A 4 -10.27 -9.27 -12.01
CA GLY A 4 -9.61 -8.14 -12.69
C GLY A 4 -9.16 -6.94 -11.86
N GLY A 5 -9.32 -6.93 -10.54
CA GLY A 5 -8.63 -5.94 -9.68
C GLY A 5 -7.18 -6.35 -9.50
N ASN A 6 -6.21 -5.44 -9.64
CA ASN A 6 -4.84 -5.73 -9.20
C ASN A 6 -4.90 -6.07 -7.71
N GLU A 7 -4.67 -7.34 -7.39
CA GLU A 7 -4.67 -7.84 -6.02
C GLU A 7 -3.50 -7.18 -5.29
N VAL A 8 -3.81 -6.40 -4.24
CA VAL A 8 -2.80 -5.79 -3.38
C VAL A 8 -2.84 -6.51 -2.05
N LEU A 9 -1.71 -7.09 -1.66
CA LEU A 9 -1.55 -7.69 -0.34
C LEU A 9 -1.31 -6.56 0.67
N ILE A 10 -2.07 -6.57 1.76
CA ILE A 10 -2.00 -5.55 2.79
C ILE A 10 -1.65 -6.18 4.13
N GLU A 11 -0.60 -5.67 4.78
CA GLU A 11 -0.26 -6.01 6.16
C GLU A 11 -0.38 -4.77 7.04
N ILE A 12 -0.95 -4.94 8.23
CA ILE A 12 -1.14 -3.87 9.21
C ILE A 12 -0.60 -4.32 10.54
N MET A 13 0.20 -3.47 11.17
CA MET A 13 0.78 -3.75 12.47
C MET A 13 0.86 -2.49 13.32
N GLN A 14 0.60 -2.65 14.61
CA GLN A 14 0.80 -1.58 15.58
C GLN A 14 2.28 -1.54 15.99
N VAL A 15 2.88 -0.35 15.91
CA VAL A 15 4.26 -0.08 16.29
C VAL A 15 4.25 1.03 17.33
N GLY A 16 4.19 0.65 18.61
CA GLY A 16 4.04 1.61 19.72
C GLY A 16 2.74 2.40 19.61
N ASN A 17 2.84 3.72 19.54
CA ASN A 17 1.70 4.63 19.36
C ASN A 17 1.45 5.01 17.88
N ALA A 18 1.85 4.15 16.94
CA ALA A 18 1.60 4.34 15.52
C ALA A 18 1.10 3.05 14.88
N VAL A 19 0.44 3.19 13.72
CA VAL A 19 0.02 2.06 12.89
C VAL A 19 0.85 2.08 11.61
N LYS A 20 1.55 0.99 11.33
CA LYS A 20 2.26 0.77 10.08
C LYS A 20 1.39 -0.07 9.15
N VAL A 21 1.27 0.37 7.91
CA VAL A 21 0.56 -0.36 6.85
C VAL A 21 1.51 -0.59 5.70
N ILE A 22 1.58 -1.83 5.25
CA ILE A 22 2.42 -2.30 4.15
C ILE A 22 1.48 -2.74 3.03
N ALA A 23 1.77 -2.29 1.80
CA ALA A 23 1.06 -2.68 0.60
C ALA A 23 2.04 -3.28 -0.39
N VAL A 24 1.74 -4.48 -0.89
CA VAL A 24 2.59 -5.25 -1.81
C VAL A 24 1.81 -5.58 -3.07
N ASP A 25 2.41 -5.28 -4.22
CA ASP A 25 1.94 -5.80 -5.51
C ASP A 25 2.61 -7.17 -5.78
N PRO A 26 1.86 -8.28 -5.80
CA PRO A 26 2.42 -9.62 -5.94
C PRO A 26 2.97 -9.90 -7.35
N LYS A 27 2.61 -9.08 -8.35
CA LYS A 27 3.06 -9.26 -9.74
C LYS A 27 4.47 -8.70 -9.96
N THR A 28 4.75 -7.53 -9.39
CA THR A 28 6.04 -6.83 -9.52
C THR A 28 6.96 -7.06 -8.32
N GLY A 29 6.41 -7.53 -7.20
CA GLY A 29 7.13 -7.62 -5.93
C GLY A 29 7.36 -6.25 -5.26
N LEU A 30 6.76 -5.18 -5.80
CA LEU A 30 6.92 -3.85 -5.23
C LEU A 30 6.20 -3.74 -3.90
N GLU A 31 6.94 -3.38 -2.87
CA GLU A 31 6.42 -3.10 -1.53
C GLU A 31 6.52 -1.60 -1.22
N VAL A 32 5.46 -1.05 -0.62
CA VAL A 32 5.49 0.26 0.02
C VAL A 32 4.95 0.17 1.43
N SER A 33 5.46 1.02 2.32
CA SER A 33 4.90 1.18 3.66
C SER A 33 4.54 2.62 3.97
N ILE A 34 3.53 2.79 4.82
CA ILE A 34 3.15 4.06 5.43
C ILE A 34 3.06 3.90 6.94
N VAL A 35 3.19 5.00 7.66
CA VAL A 35 2.96 5.06 9.11
C VAL A 35 1.94 6.17 9.36
N GLY A 36 0.93 5.88 10.18
CA GLY A 36 -0.13 6.82 10.52
C GLY A 36 -0.48 6.79 12.00
N SER A 37 -1.30 7.78 12.40
CA SER A 37 -1.84 7.86 13.75
C SER A 37 -2.79 6.68 14.03
N PRO A 38 -2.79 6.12 15.25
CA PRO A 38 -3.72 5.07 15.65
C PRO A 38 -5.17 5.57 15.73
N SER A 39 -5.38 6.89 15.78
CA SER A 39 -6.72 7.50 15.70
C SER A 39 -7.28 7.56 14.29
N MET A 40 -6.47 7.30 13.26
CA MET A 40 -6.96 7.20 11.88
C MET A 40 -7.61 5.84 11.65
N SER A 41 -8.74 5.84 10.94
CA SER A 41 -9.40 4.59 10.57
C SER A 41 -8.48 3.70 9.73
N GLU A 42 -8.48 2.41 10.03
CA GLU A 42 -7.71 1.40 9.30
C GLU A 42 -7.92 1.49 7.78
N GLU A 43 -9.16 1.66 7.33
CA GLU A 43 -9.49 1.79 5.91
C GLU A 43 -8.81 3.01 5.25
N MET A 44 -8.67 4.11 5.99
CA MET A 44 -7.96 5.30 5.50
C MET A 44 -6.48 5.02 5.29
N LEU A 45 -5.86 4.30 6.24
CA LEU A 45 -4.46 3.89 6.13
C LEU A 45 -4.25 2.88 4.99
N LYS A 46 -5.13 1.88 4.86
CA LYS A 46 -5.13 0.95 3.72
C LYS A 46 -5.19 1.69 2.38
N ARG A 47 -6.15 2.61 2.22
CA ARG A 47 -6.30 3.42 0.99
C ARG A 47 -5.06 4.24 0.69
N ASN A 48 -4.44 4.83 1.71
CA ASN A 48 -3.21 5.61 1.53
C ASN A 48 -2.02 4.73 1.11
N ALA A 49 -1.90 3.52 1.66
CA ALA A 49 -0.87 2.56 1.27
C ALA A 49 -1.05 2.11 -0.18
N VAL A 50 -2.27 1.77 -0.58
CA VAL A 50 -2.60 1.41 -1.98
C VAL A 50 -2.30 2.55 -2.94
N LYS A 51 -2.71 3.79 -2.61
CA LYS A 51 -2.41 4.98 -3.44
C LYS A 51 -0.91 5.17 -3.64
N LYS A 52 -0.10 5.00 -2.58
CA LYS A 52 1.36 5.08 -2.67
C LYS A 52 1.93 3.98 -3.57
N LEU A 53 1.39 2.76 -3.47
CA LEU A 53 1.81 1.62 -4.29
C LEU A 53 1.53 1.90 -5.77
N THR A 54 0.31 2.33 -6.10
CA THR A 54 -0.08 2.70 -7.47
C THR A 54 0.84 3.77 -8.04
N TYR A 55 1.08 4.85 -7.28
CA TYR A 55 1.98 5.92 -7.71
C TYR A 55 3.42 5.42 -7.98
N MET A 56 3.94 4.50 -7.16
CA MET A 56 5.28 3.93 -7.37
C MET A 56 5.33 2.97 -8.57
N LEU A 57 4.27 2.20 -8.83
CA LEU A 57 4.15 1.37 -10.02
C LEU A 57 4.15 2.23 -11.29
N GLU A 58 3.34 3.29 -11.31
CA GLU A 58 3.28 4.24 -12.42
C GLU A 58 4.63 4.94 -12.65
N LYS A 59 5.30 5.33 -11.56
CA LYS A 59 6.62 5.97 -11.61
C LYS A 59 7.70 5.04 -12.16
N GLN A 60 7.69 3.75 -11.80
CA GLN A 60 8.64 2.78 -12.36
C GLN A 60 8.35 2.45 -13.82
N GLY A 61 7.07 2.33 -14.20
CA GLY A 61 6.68 2.12 -15.59
C GLY A 61 7.02 3.30 -16.51
N SER A 62 7.14 4.50 -15.95
CA SER A 62 7.41 5.75 -16.69
C SER A 62 8.86 6.24 -16.59
N GLY A 63 9.74 5.54 -15.86
CA GLY A 63 11.05 6.04 -15.43
C GLY A 63 12.28 5.25 -15.90
N GLY A 64 12.13 4.38 -16.91
CA GLY A 64 13.22 3.60 -17.48
C GLY A 64 13.36 3.82 -18.99
N ALA A 65 13.65 5.05 -19.40
CA ALA A 65 14.05 5.42 -20.78
C ALA A 65 15.25 6.37 -20.72
#